data_AF-A0AAU0P0T2-F1
#
_entry.id   AF-A0AAU0P0T2-F1
#
_cell.length_a   1.000
_cell.length_b   1.000
_cell.length_c   1.000
_cell.angle_alpha   90.00
_cell.angle_beta   90.00
_cell.angle_gamma   90.00
#
_symmetry.space_group_name_H-M   'P 1'
#
loop_
_entity.id
_entity.type
_entity.pdbx_description
1 polymer ?
#
loop_
_entity_poly.entity_id
_entity_poly.type
_entity_poly.pdbx_seq_one_letter_code
_entity_poly.pdbx_strand_id
1 'polypeptide(L)' 'MEIIGPDRIMYSVDYPYYDNKGVKDFIENAQISQVDKEKIAYKNVEKLLKL' A
#
# COMPACT_ATOMS: atom_id res chain seq x y z
N MET A 1 8.31 7.70 -4.86
CA MET A 1 8.27 7.17 -6.23
C MET A 1 9.65 7.14 -6.85
N GLU A 2 10.41 8.23 -6.80
CA GLU A 2 11.59 8.43 -7.65
C GLU A 2 12.82 7.56 -7.31
N ILE A 3 13.00 7.13 -6.06
CA ILE A 3 14.19 6.35 -5.65
C ILE A 3 13.94 4.84 -5.71
N ILE A 4 12.81 4.37 -5.19
CA ILE A 4 12.51 2.94 -5.03
C ILE A 4 11.50 2.41 -6.07
N GLY A 5 10.64 3.27 -6.62
CA GLY A 5 9.56 2.90 -7.52
C GLY A 5 8.33 2.30 -6.81
N PRO A 6 7.13 2.45 -7.39
CA PRO A 6 5.88 1.99 -6.79
C PRO A 6 5.79 0.46 -6.68
N ASP A 7 6.47 -0.28 -7.57
CA ASP A 7 6.44 -1.75 -7.59
C ASP A 7 7.24 -2.40 -6.44
N ARG A 8 7.92 -1.61 -5.61
CA ARG A 8 8.76 -2.07 -4.48
C ARG A 8 8.28 -1.55 -3.12
N ILE A 9 7.04 -1.09 -3.04
CA ILE A 9 6.42 -0.55 -1.82
C ILE A 9 5.14 -1.35 -1.54
N MET A 10 4.90 -1.74 -0.29
CA MET A 10 3.68 -2.45 0.13
C MET A 10 3.07 -1.75 1.33
N TYR A 11 1.75 -1.81 1.41
CA TYR A 11 0.98 -1.26 2.52
C TYR A 11 0.80 -2.28 3.65
N SER A 12 0.91 -1.83 4.90
CA SER A 12 0.65 -2.64 6.10
C SER A 12 0.01 -1.80 7.20
N VAL A 13 -0.55 -2.47 8.21
CA VAL A 13 -1.21 -1.85 9.37
C VAL A 13 -0.39 -1.97 10.66
N ASP A 14 0.50 -2.96 10.77
CA ASP A 14 1.17 -3.33 12.04
C ASP A 14 0.21 -3.65 13.19
N TYR A 15 -0.88 -4.37 12.89
CA TYR A 15 -1.74 -4.97 13.90
C TYR A 15 -0.94 -5.98 14.76
N PRO A 16 -1.13 -6.03 16.11
CA PRO A 16 -2.12 -5.33 16.93
C PRO A 16 -1.66 -3.98 17.52
N TYR A 17 -0.51 -3.45 17.09
CA TYR A 17 0.02 -2.19 17.64
C TYR A 17 -0.76 -0.97 17.12
N TYR A 18 -1.23 -1.01 15.88
CA TYR A 18 -2.22 -0.08 15.34
C TYR A 18 -3.50 -0.81 14.95
N ASP A 19 -4.65 -0.13 15.11
CA ASP A 19 -5.93 -0.62 14.63
C ASP A 19 -6.20 -0.15 13.19
N ASN A 20 -7.23 -0.68 12.55
CA ASN A 20 -7.58 -0.32 11.18
C ASN A 20 -8.17 1.10 11.03
N LYS A 21 -8.36 1.85 12.13
CA LYS A 21 -8.98 3.18 12.05
C LYS A 21 -7.98 4.18 11.51
N GLY A 22 -8.36 4.91 10.46
CA GLY A 22 -7.51 5.92 9.80
C GLY A 22 -6.41 5.33 8.89
N VAL A 23 -6.06 4.06 9.05
CA VAL A 23 -5.10 3.35 8.19
C VAL A 23 -5.69 3.20 6.78
N LYS A 24 -6.97 2.89 6.63
CA LYS A 24 -7.60 2.91 5.30
C LYS A 24 -7.52 4.31 4.64
N ASP A 25 -7.81 5.35 5.42
CA ASP A 25 -7.86 6.72 4.93
C ASP A 25 -6.48 7.21 4.44
N PHE A 26 -5.38 6.73 5.03
CA PHE A 26 -4.02 7.08 4.61
C PHE A 26 -3.78 6.75 3.14
N ILE A 27 -4.05 5.51 2.73
CA ILE A 27 -3.78 5.08 1.35
C ILE A 27 -4.84 5.62 0.38
N GLU A 28 -6.09 5.78 0.83
CA GLU A 28 -7.16 6.35 0.00
C GLU A 28 -6.92 7.83 -0.33
N ASN A 29 -6.40 8.61 0.62
CA ASN A 29 -6.14 10.04 0.43
C ASN A 29 -4.72 10.35 -0.06
N ALA A 30 -3.87 9.34 -0.28
CA ALA A 30 -2.53 9.54 -0.82
C ALA A 30 -2.58 10.23 -2.20
N GLN A 31 -1.83 11.32 -2.35
CA GLN A 31 -1.74 12.12 -3.58
C GLN A 31 -0.81 11.47 -4.62
N ILE A 32 -1.18 10.26 -5.03
CA ILE A 32 -0.49 9.46 -6.06
C ILE A 32 -1.51 8.98 -7.10
N SER A 33 -1.01 8.47 -8.23
CA SER A 33 -1.89 7.93 -9.26
C SER A 33 -2.71 6.74 -8.73
N GLN A 34 -3.88 6.51 -9.30
CA GLN A 34 -4.72 5.35 -8.95
C GLN A 34 -3.96 4.03 -9.18
N VAL A 35 -3.16 3.97 -10.25
CA VAL A 35 -2.34 2.78 -10.58
C VAL A 35 -1.32 2.50 -9.47
N ASP A 36 -0.62 3.53 -8.99
CA ASP A 36 0.37 3.35 -7.92
C ASP A 36 -0.28 3.02 -6.59
N LYS A 37 -1.46 3.59 -6.32
CA LYS A 37 -2.25 3.28 -5.14
C LYS A 37 -2.62 1.79 -5.11
N GLU A 38 -3.10 1.23 -6.22
CA GLU A 38 -3.43 -0.20 -6.32
C GLU A 38 -2.22 -1.11 -6.19
N LYS A 39 -1.08 -0.73 -6.78
CA LYS A 39 0.20 -1.43 -6.61
C LYS A 39 0.57 -1.55 -5.15
N ILE A 40 0.59 -0.42 -4.44
CA ILE A 40 1.01 -0.33 -3.05
C ILE A 40 -0.01 -0.99 -2.11
N ALA A 41 -1.30 -0.81 -2.37
CA ALA A 41 -2.37 -1.31 -1.51
C ALA A 41 -2.52 -2.83 -1.56
N TYR A 42 -2.40 -3.47 -2.75
CA TYR A 42 -2.62 -4.92 -2.85
C TYR A 42 -1.90 -5.64 -4.00
N LYS A 43 -1.73 -5.04 -5.19
CA LYS A 43 -1.21 -5.80 -6.35
C LYS A 43 0.24 -6.26 -6.18
N ASN A 44 1.08 -5.47 -5.50
CA ASN A 44 2.46 -5.86 -5.23
C ASN A 44 2.53 -7.09 -4.31
N VAL A 45 1.68 -7.14 -3.26
CA VAL A 45 1.66 -8.26 -2.33
C VAL A 45 1.06 -9.51 -2.97
N GLU A 46 0.00 -9.38 -3.78
CA GLU A 46 -0.55 -10.49 -4.57
C GLU A 46 0.51 -11.12 -5.46
N LYS A 47 1.27 -10.29 -6.19
CA LYS A 47 2.37 -10.78 -7.03
C LYS A 47 3.49 -11.42 -6.23
N LEU A 48 3.89 -10.82 -5.11
CA LEU A 48 5.00 -11.31 -4.28
C LEU A 48 4.66 -12.63 -3.59
N LEU A 49 3.46 -12.72 -3.02
CA LEU A 49 3.01 -13.86 -2.21
C LEU A 49 2.23 -14.91 -3.00
N LYS A 50 1.96 -14.66 -4.29
CA LYS A 50 1.18 -15.54 -5.19
C LYS A 50 -0.23 -15.81 -4.66
N LEU A 51 -0.91 -14.73 -4.29
CA LEU A 51 -2.30 -14.74 -3.82
C LEU A 51 -3.28 -14.71 -5.00
#